data_AF-A0A8H7KCQ8-F1
#
_entry.id   AF-A0A8H7KCQ8-F1
#
_cell.length_a   1.000
_cell.length_b   1.000
_cell.length_c   1.000
_cell.angle_alpha   90.00
_cell.angle_beta   90.00
_cell.angle_gamma   90.00
#
_symmetry.space_group_name_H-M   'P 1'
#
loop_
_entity.id
_entity.type
_entity.pdbx_description
1 polymer ?
#
loop_
_entity_poly.entity_id
_entity_poly.type
_entity_poly.pdbx_seq_one_letter_code
_entity_poly.pdbx_strand_id
1 'polypeptide(L)'
;MCRAIGNSHIQHSRAKVLGGCSSHNDMISYRTTEYDAYLWQKLGCKGWDFNLFNRLLDNLRTTIRLPHPRDQSDMCKDWITSARAALNIDQVHDFNQAIVSKSGLQEGTGWCNVSYDPDTGHRNSASIAYLHPIFRGDEDRPNLTVLTDAWVSKVHIKDNTATAIDVALKSGHSITVRAKTEIILCAGAIDTPRLLLLSGIGPRQHLESVNVPVVCDLPGVGENLMDHPLTTMLHELNRPAPKNTVMNSDACFFLRAKPFNHDGDDGHVPDVMVHIFTVPFVDDFKRLGYEIPEPERVFHFMPLVPARNRLGAST
;
A
#
# COMPACT_ATOMS: atom_id res chain seq x y z
N MET A 1 -17.08 11.59 -0.30
CA MET A 1 -18.44 11.17 -0.71
C MET A 1 -18.32 10.08 -1.78
N CYS A 2 -18.30 8.80 -1.37
CA CYS A 2 -18.51 7.68 -2.30
C CYS A 2 -19.89 7.86 -2.93
N ARG A 3 -19.97 7.92 -4.26
CA ARG A 3 -21.29 7.96 -4.92
C ARG A 3 -22.01 6.63 -4.67
N ALA A 4 -23.32 6.71 -4.41
CA ALA A 4 -24.20 5.60 -4.08
C ALA A 4 -24.41 4.58 -5.23
N ILE A 5 -23.72 4.73 -6.36
CA ILE A 5 -23.91 3.89 -7.55
C ILE A 5 -22.51 3.63 -8.15
N GLY A 6 -22.09 2.36 -8.22
CA GLY A 6 -20.85 1.93 -8.88
C GLY A 6 -19.83 1.20 -7.99
N ASN A 7 -19.91 1.32 -6.65
CA ASN A 7 -18.87 0.80 -5.74
C ASN A 7 -19.27 -0.45 -4.92
N SER A 8 -20.46 -1.02 -5.13
CA SER A 8 -21.03 -2.06 -4.25
C SER A 8 -20.30 -3.41 -4.26
N HIS A 9 -19.41 -3.64 -5.23
CA HIS A 9 -18.66 -4.89 -5.39
C HIS A 9 -17.14 -4.72 -5.33
N ILE A 10 -16.65 -3.52 -5.00
CA ILE A 10 -15.20 -3.27 -4.87
C ILE A 10 -14.67 -4.13 -3.71
N GLN A 11 -13.75 -5.02 -4.03
CA GLN A 11 -13.09 -5.86 -3.04
C GLN A 11 -11.86 -5.13 -2.48
N HIS A 12 -11.91 -4.81 -1.18
CA HIS A 12 -10.74 -4.33 -0.46
C HIS A 12 -9.97 -5.52 0.15
N SER A 13 -9.12 -6.13 -0.67
CA SER A 13 -8.30 -7.28 -0.27
C SER A 13 -7.26 -6.90 0.78
N ARG A 14 -7.19 -7.68 1.87
CA ARG A 14 -6.25 -7.48 2.98
C ARG A 14 -5.67 -8.80 3.42
N ALA A 15 -4.41 -8.79 3.85
CA ALA A 15 -3.75 -10.01 4.29
C ALA A 15 -4.09 -10.34 5.74
N LYS A 16 -4.32 -11.62 6.02
CA LYS A 16 -4.33 -12.17 7.37
C LYS A 16 -3.21 -13.20 7.51
N VAL A 17 -1.98 -12.70 7.58
CA VAL A 17 -0.75 -13.49 7.72
C VAL A 17 0.34 -12.61 8.36
N LEU A 18 1.38 -13.20 8.95
CA LEU A 18 2.55 -12.44 9.38
C LEU A 18 3.14 -11.66 8.19
N GLY A 19 3.50 -10.40 8.45
CA GLY A 19 3.94 -9.45 7.43
C GLY A 19 2.80 -8.63 6.81
N GLY A 20 1.54 -8.98 7.08
CA GLY A 20 0.38 -8.24 6.58
C GLY A 20 0.37 -8.18 5.05
N CYS A 21 -0.08 -7.05 4.49
CA CYS A 21 -0.21 -6.88 3.03
C CYS A 21 1.13 -6.99 2.29
N SER A 22 2.29 -6.77 2.94
CA SER A 22 3.59 -6.99 2.28
C SER A 22 3.83 -8.45 1.88
N SER A 23 3.08 -9.40 2.44
CA SER A 23 3.17 -10.83 2.13
C SER A 23 2.33 -11.26 0.92
N HIS A 24 1.50 -10.38 0.33
CA HIS A 24 0.74 -10.69 -0.89
C HIS A 24 0.72 -9.57 -1.94
N ASN A 25 1.03 -8.32 -1.57
CA ASN A 25 0.91 -7.16 -2.44
C ASN A 25 1.81 -7.25 -3.67
N ASP A 26 1.76 -6.25 -4.53
CA ASP A 26 2.57 -6.22 -5.73
C ASP A 26 4.07 -5.95 -5.51
N MET A 27 4.63 -5.94 -4.30
CA MET A 27 6.06 -5.69 -4.03
C MET A 27 6.65 -4.34 -4.52
N ILE A 28 5.95 -3.58 -5.36
CA ILE A 28 6.36 -2.26 -5.85
C ILE A 28 6.56 -1.36 -4.65
N SER A 29 7.74 -0.76 -4.58
CA SER A 29 8.23 -0.05 -3.40
C SER A 29 8.94 1.22 -3.84
N TYR A 30 8.22 2.34 -3.80
CA TYR A 30 8.77 3.66 -4.08
C TYR A 30 9.10 4.43 -2.81
N ARG A 31 10.08 5.32 -2.91
CA ARG A 31 10.39 6.33 -1.89
C ARG A 31 9.28 7.37 -1.82
N THR A 32 9.12 7.97 -0.65
CA THR A 32 8.26 9.15 -0.46
C THR A 32 8.78 10.30 -1.31
N THR A 33 7.90 11.00 -2.03
CA THR A 33 8.31 12.20 -2.78
C THR A 33 8.53 13.38 -1.84
N GLU A 34 9.41 14.32 -2.21
CA GLU A 34 9.67 15.52 -1.40
C GLU A 34 8.38 16.32 -1.16
N TYR A 35 7.53 16.41 -2.18
CA TYR A 35 6.27 17.13 -2.11
C TYR A 35 5.26 16.49 -1.16
N ASP A 36 5.16 15.16 -1.11
CA ASP A 36 4.28 14.48 -0.14
C ASP A 36 4.73 14.73 1.30
N ALA A 37 6.05 14.70 1.55
CA ALA A 37 6.60 15.02 2.87
C ALA A 37 6.37 16.50 3.23
N TYR A 38 6.55 17.42 2.28
CA TYR A 38 6.21 18.84 2.45
C TYR A 38 4.74 19.04 2.85
N LEU A 39 3.81 18.37 2.15
CA LEU A 39 2.38 18.41 2.46
C LEU A 39 2.11 17.94 3.89
N TRP A 40 2.73 16.84 4.34
CA TRP A 40 2.55 16.35 5.71
C TRP A 40 3.03 17.36 6.75
N GLN A 41 4.19 18.01 6.54
CA GLN A 41 4.65 19.07 7.44
C GLN A 41 3.72 20.28 7.43
N LYS A 42 3.24 20.69 6.25
CA LYS A 42 2.28 21.79 6.10
C LYS A 42 0.98 21.51 6.86
N LEU A 43 0.55 20.24 6.92
CA LEU A 43 -0.62 19.78 7.68
C LEU A 43 -0.36 19.62 9.18
N GLY A 44 0.86 19.87 9.65
CA GLY A 44 1.21 19.88 11.08
C GLY A 44 1.98 18.65 11.57
N CYS A 45 2.34 17.70 10.70
CA CYS A 45 3.19 16.55 11.05
C CYS A 45 4.66 17.00 11.23
N LYS A 46 4.95 17.64 12.36
CA LYS A 46 6.28 18.18 12.68
C LYS A 46 7.34 17.06 12.63
N GLY A 47 8.43 17.32 11.92
CA GLY A 47 9.53 16.36 11.75
C GLY A 47 9.31 15.30 10.66
N TRP A 48 8.13 15.26 10.03
CA TRP A 48 7.84 14.34 8.91
C TRP A 48 8.35 14.95 7.59
N ASP A 49 9.67 15.21 7.50
CA ASP A 49 10.30 15.74 6.28
C ASP A 49 10.87 14.65 5.36
N PHE A 50 11.23 15.07 4.15
CA PHE A 50 11.82 14.23 3.11
C PHE A 50 13.11 13.53 3.57
N ASN A 51 13.93 14.20 4.38
CA ASN A 51 15.19 13.62 4.88
C ASN A 51 14.93 12.48 5.87
N LEU A 52 13.94 12.64 6.76
CA LEU A 52 13.51 11.58 7.67
C LEU A 52 13.11 10.34 6.88
N PHE A 53 12.19 10.47 5.92
CA PHE A 53 11.69 9.31 5.18
C PHE A 53 12.78 8.62 4.36
N ASN A 54 13.64 9.38 3.66
CA ASN A 54 14.76 8.80 2.94
C ASN A 54 15.69 8.02 3.86
N ARG A 55 16.04 8.59 5.01
CA ARG A 55 16.85 7.91 6.02
C ARG A 55 16.17 6.63 6.52
N LEU A 56 14.86 6.64 6.74
CA LEU A 56 14.13 5.43 7.17
C LEU A 56 14.14 4.35 6.08
N LEU A 57 13.91 4.72 4.82
CA LEU A 57 13.96 3.83 3.67
C LEU A 57 15.37 3.24 3.45
N ASP A 58 16.43 4.02 3.67
CA ASP A 58 17.82 3.54 3.61
C ASP A 58 18.13 2.47 4.67
N ASN A 59 17.39 2.47 5.79
CA ASN A 59 17.58 1.56 6.91
C ASN A 59 16.55 0.42 6.96
N LEU A 60 15.75 0.23 5.90
CA LEU A 60 14.87 -0.92 5.81
C LEU A 60 15.69 -2.20 5.69
N ARG A 61 15.29 -3.25 6.41
CA ARG A 61 15.83 -4.60 6.24
C ARG A 61 15.30 -5.28 4.98
N THR A 62 14.23 -4.73 4.40
CA THR A 62 13.62 -5.23 3.18
C THR A 62 14.48 -4.90 1.97
N THR A 63 14.76 -5.90 1.14
CA THR A 63 15.52 -5.73 -0.09
C THR A 63 14.66 -5.11 -1.19
N ILE A 64 14.84 -3.81 -1.47
CA ILE A 64 14.16 -3.10 -2.56
C ILE A 64 15.16 -2.84 -3.69
N ARG A 65 14.85 -3.28 -4.91
CA ARG A 65 15.74 -3.14 -6.07
C ARG A 65 14.99 -3.24 -7.38
N LEU A 66 15.66 -2.93 -8.48
CA LEU A 66 15.14 -3.23 -9.81
C LEU A 66 15.08 -4.75 -10.05
N PRO A 67 14.16 -5.23 -10.90
CA PRO A 67 14.18 -6.58 -11.43
C PRO A 67 15.55 -6.92 -12.00
N HIS A 68 16.12 -8.05 -11.58
CA HIS A 68 17.36 -8.56 -12.14
C HIS A 68 17.20 -8.78 -13.67
N PRO A 69 18.21 -8.54 -14.51
CA PRO A 69 18.08 -8.68 -15.97
C PRO A 69 17.49 -10.02 -16.46
N ARG A 70 17.75 -11.11 -15.73
CA ARG A 70 17.17 -12.45 -15.98
C ARG A 70 15.64 -12.51 -15.81
N ASP A 71 15.08 -11.66 -14.96
CA ASP A 71 13.66 -11.58 -14.63
C ASP A 71 12.95 -10.48 -15.44
N GLN A 72 13.68 -9.73 -16.28
CA GLN A 72 13.12 -8.65 -17.10
C GLN A 72 12.44 -9.22 -18.36
N SER A 73 11.11 -9.27 -18.33
CA SER A 73 10.27 -9.78 -19.43
C SER A 73 10.40 -8.95 -20.70
N ASP A 74 10.35 -9.61 -21.86
CA ASP A 74 10.35 -8.91 -23.15
C ASP A 74 9.07 -8.08 -23.33
N MET A 75 7.94 -8.53 -22.77
CA MET A 75 6.69 -7.75 -22.75
C MET A 75 6.85 -6.41 -22.03
N CYS A 76 7.55 -6.39 -20.88
CA CYS A 76 7.80 -5.15 -20.14
C CYS A 76 8.80 -4.24 -20.88
N LYS A 77 9.77 -4.80 -21.61
CA LYS A 77 10.69 -4.01 -22.47
C LYS A 77 9.94 -3.36 -23.63
N ASP A 78 9.05 -4.11 -24.28
CA ASP A 78 8.19 -3.61 -25.35
C ASP A 78 7.23 -2.54 -24.84
N TRP A 79 6.67 -2.73 -23.64
CA TRP A 79 5.85 -1.74 -22.96
C TRP A 79 6.61 -0.43 -22.73
N ILE A 80 7.80 -0.49 -22.13
CA ILE A 80 8.64 0.69 -21.89
C ILE A 80 8.95 1.39 -23.22
N THR A 81 9.36 0.64 -24.25
CA THR A 81 9.67 1.20 -25.57
C THR A 81 8.46 1.87 -26.22
N SER A 82 7.29 1.22 -26.13
CA SER A 82 6.04 1.72 -26.69
C SER A 82 5.56 2.97 -25.96
N ALA A 83 5.66 3.00 -24.62
CA ALA A 83 5.29 4.15 -23.80
C ALA A 83 6.14 5.39 -24.15
N ARG A 84 7.46 5.22 -24.31
CA ARG A 84 8.36 6.31 -24.75
C ARG A 84 7.92 6.89 -26.09
N ALA A 85 7.66 6.03 -27.07
CA ALA A 85 7.28 6.45 -28.41
C ALA A 85 5.89 7.10 -28.47
N ALA A 86 4.91 6.52 -27.77
CA ALA A 86 3.53 6.98 -27.81
C ALA A 86 3.27 8.24 -26.99
N LEU A 87 3.97 8.39 -25.85
CA LEU A 87 3.74 9.47 -24.89
C LEU A 87 4.82 10.56 -24.94
N ASN A 88 5.89 10.36 -25.71
CA ASN A 88 7.04 11.25 -25.77
C ASN A 88 7.66 11.52 -24.38
N ILE A 89 7.82 10.44 -23.61
CA ILE A 89 8.44 10.45 -22.28
C ILE A 89 9.75 9.67 -22.28
N ASP A 90 10.66 10.03 -21.37
CA ASP A 90 11.95 9.37 -21.24
C ASP A 90 11.86 8.07 -20.44
N GLN A 91 12.88 7.23 -20.62
CA GLN A 91 13.06 6.08 -19.75
C GLN A 91 13.74 6.50 -18.46
N VAL A 92 13.07 6.24 -17.33
CA VAL A 92 13.65 6.35 -16.00
C VAL A 92 14.29 5.01 -15.66
N HIS A 93 15.60 5.01 -15.44
CA HIS A 93 16.34 3.79 -15.12
C HIS A 93 15.93 3.23 -13.74
N ASP A 94 15.81 4.10 -12.74
CA ASP A 94 15.43 3.74 -11.37
C ASP A 94 14.57 4.85 -10.77
N PHE A 95 13.30 4.55 -10.50
CA PHE A 95 12.36 5.54 -9.97
C PHE A 95 12.74 6.01 -8.57
N ASN A 96 13.28 5.14 -7.72
CA ASN A 96 13.74 5.54 -6.39
C ASN A 96 14.95 6.49 -6.46
N GLN A 97 15.87 6.28 -7.41
CA GLN A 97 16.96 7.24 -7.64
C GLN A 97 16.45 8.56 -8.23
N ALA A 98 15.45 8.51 -9.13
CA ALA A 98 14.82 9.72 -9.66
C ALA A 98 14.15 10.53 -8.55
N ILE A 99 13.42 9.89 -7.63
CA ILE A 99 12.73 10.55 -6.51
C ILE A 99 13.70 11.34 -5.62
N VAL A 100 14.90 10.81 -5.35
CA VAL A 100 15.91 11.48 -4.50
C VAL A 100 16.88 12.37 -5.28
N SER A 101 16.75 12.43 -6.59
CA SER A 101 17.54 13.32 -7.43
C SER A 101 17.15 14.78 -7.21
N LYS A 102 17.99 15.72 -7.65
CA LYS A 102 17.71 17.16 -7.57
C LYS A 102 16.44 17.57 -8.31
N SER A 103 16.05 16.83 -9.35
CA SER A 103 14.83 17.10 -10.12
C SER A 103 13.59 16.43 -9.53
N GLY A 104 13.75 15.52 -8.56
CA GLY A 104 12.67 14.65 -8.10
C GLY A 104 12.12 13.74 -9.21
N LEU A 105 11.00 13.09 -8.92
CA LEU A 105 10.29 12.26 -9.90
C LEU A 105 9.66 13.13 -10.98
N GLN A 106 10.00 12.85 -12.23
CA GLN A 106 9.43 13.47 -13.43
C GLN A 106 8.59 12.43 -14.19
N GLU A 107 7.87 12.89 -15.22
CA GLU A 107 7.20 11.99 -16.16
C GLU A 107 8.23 11.04 -16.82
N GLY A 108 7.85 9.77 -16.98
CA GLY A 108 8.77 8.77 -17.50
C GLY A 108 8.31 7.34 -17.30
N THR A 109 8.92 6.43 -18.04
CA THR A 109 8.61 5.00 -18.01
C THR A 109 9.82 4.17 -17.62
N GLY A 110 9.62 3.03 -16.96
CA GLY A 110 10.74 2.22 -16.50
C GLY A 110 10.32 0.99 -15.71
N TRP A 111 11.32 0.31 -15.18
CA TRP A 111 11.13 -0.84 -14.30
C TRP A 111 10.75 -0.38 -12.89
N CYS A 112 9.81 -1.09 -12.27
CA CYS A 112 9.38 -0.82 -10.91
C CYS A 112 10.45 -1.28 -9.92
N ASN A 113 10.74 -0.47 -8.91
CA ASN A 113 11.53 -0.94 -7.77
C ASN A 113 10.66 -1.93 -6.97
N VAL A 114 11.12 -3.17 -6.80
CA VAL A 114 10.38 -4.27 -6.17
C VAL A 114 11.10 -4.82 -4.94
N SER A 115 10.31 -5.26 -3.96
CA SER A 115 10.79 -5.88 -2.72
C SER A 115 10.96 -7.41 -2.85
N TYR A 116 12.07 -7.87 -3.42
CA TYR A 116 12.34 -9.30 -3.63
C TYR A 116 13.83 -9.66 -3.59
N ASP A 117 14.12 -10.96 -3.47
CA ASP A 117 15.47 -11.52 -3.53
C ASP A 117 15.70 -12.22 -4.89
N PRO A 118 16.62 -11.73 -5.74
CA PRO A 118 16.88 -12.31 -7.07
C PRO A 118 17.68 -13.62 -7.04
N ASP A 119 18.34 -13.94 -5.92
CA ASP A 119 19.07 -15.20 -5.81
C ASP A 119 18.12 -16.38 -5.55
N THR A 120 17.02 -16.12 -4.83
CA THR A 120 15.98 -17.11 -4.54
C THR A 120 14.72 -16.96 -5.40
N GLY A 121 14.52 -15.80 -6.04
CA GLY A 121 13.28 -15.46 -6.76
C GLY A 121 12.09 -15.20 -5.83
N HIS A 122 12.31 -15.05 -4.52
CA HIS A 122 11.24 -14.95 -3.53
C HIS A 122 10.96 -13.51 -3.10
N ARG A 123 9.69 -13.25 -2.80
CA ARG A 123 9.22 -12.03 -2.14
C ARG A 123 9.98 -11.76 -0.84
N ASN A 124 10.33 -10.50 -0.62
CA ASN A 124 10.92 -10.03 0.62
C ASN A 124 9.90 -9.21 1.44
N SER A 125 8.98 -9.89 2.12
CA SER A 125 7.95 -9.22 2.95
C SER A 125 8.51 -8.71 4.27
N ALA A 126 7.73 -7.90 5.01
CA ALA A 126 8.13 -7.40 6.31
C ALA A 126 8.39 -8.52 7.33
N SER A 127 7.63 -9.62 7.30
CA SER A 127 7.91 -10.77 8.19
C SER A 127 9.19 -11.49 7.79
N ILE A 128 9.43 -11.66 6.48
CA ILE A 128 10.67 -12.26 5.97
C ILE A 128 11.88 -11.44 6.42
N ALA A 129 11.80 -10.12 6.35
CA ALA A 129 12.91 -9.24 6.70
C ALA A 129 13.12 -9.09 8.21
N TYR A 130 12.06 -9.01 9.02
CA TYR A 130 12.15 -8.62 10.44
C TYR A 130 11.85 -9.72 11.45
N LEU A 131 11.12 -10.79 11.09
CA LEU A 131 10.72 -11.86 12.02
C LEU A 131 11.35 -13.21 11.70
N HIS A 132 11.50 -13.56 10.43
CA HIS A 132 12.03 -14.87 10.05
C HIS A 132 13.48 -15.12 10.49
N PRO A 133 14.39 -14.13 10.49
CA PRO A 133 15.73 -14.31 11.06
C PRO A 133 15.68 -14.73 12.53
N ILE A 134 14.71 -14.21 13.29
CA ILE A 134 14.49 -14.59 14.69
C ILE A 134 13.94 -16.02 14.78
N PHE A 135 12.95 -16.36 13.96
CA PHE A 135 12.34 -17.71 13.98
C PHE A 135 13.26 -18.83 13.49
N ARG A 136 14.19 -18.53 12.59
CA ARG A 136 15.20 -19.48 12.13
C ARG A 136 16.37 -19.64 13.09
N GLY A 137 16.49 -18.76 14.08
CA GLY A 137 17.62 -18.72 15.02
C GLY A 137 18.84 -17.98 14.51
N ASP A 138 18.72 -17.23 13.40
CA ASP A 138 19.79 -16.36 12.87
C ASP A 138 20.03 -15.15 13.82
N GLU A 139 18.99 -14.71 14.53
CA GLU A 139 19.03 -13.61 15.50
C GLU A 139 18.36 -13.99 16.82
N ASP A 140 19.08 -13.83 17.94
CA ASP A 140 18.50 -14.08 19.27
C ASP A 140 17.78 -12.83 19.81
N ARG A 141 16.50 -12.99 20.15
CA ARG A 141 15.62 -11.95 20.68
C ARG A 141 14.72 -12.52 21.80
N PRO A 142 15.28 -12.84 22.97
CA PRO A 142 14.55 -13.52 24.04
C PRO A 142 13.45 -12.65 24.67
N ASN A 143 13.49 -11.32 24.42
CA ASN A 143 12.51 -10.36 24.90
C ASN A 143 11.33 -10.11 23.93
N LEU A 144 11.26 -10.85 22.81
CA LEU A 144 10.16 -10.75 21.86
C LEU A 144 9.23 -11.97 21.99
N THR A 145 7.93 -11.72 22.12
CA THR A 145 6.90 -12.76 22.04
C THR A 145 5.98 -12.45 20.87
N VAL A 146 5.81 -13.41 19.96
CA VAL A 146 4.89 -13.30 18.82
C VAL A 146 3.75 -14.28 19.04
N LEU A 147 2.53 -13.75 19.16
CA LEU A 147 1.31 -14.55 19.24
C LEU A 147 0.62 -14.55 17.87
N THR A 148 0.57 -15.71 17.23
CA THR A 148 -0.20 -15.93 16.00
C THR A 148 -1.57 -16.51 16.33
N ASP A 149 -2.49 -16.49 15.36
CA ASP A 149 -3.89 -16.88 15.54
C ASP A 149 -4.54 -16.21 16.78
N ALA A 150 -4.16 -14.95 17.01
CA ALA A 150 -4.56 -14.13 18.15
C ALA A 150 -5.17 -12.82 17.62
N TRP A 151 -6.41 -12.53 18.00
CA TRP A 151 -7.18 -11.39 17.51
C TRP A 151 -7.43 -10.38 18.62
N VAL A 152 -6.89 -9.17 18.47
CA VAL A 152 -7.15 -8.08 19.42
C VAL A 152 -8.56 -7.54 19.18
N SER A 153 -9.40 -7.55 20.22
CA SER A 153 -10.81 -7.14 20.13
C SER A 153 -11.12 -5.84 20.85
N LYS A 154 -10.29 -5.44 21.82
CA LYS A 154 -10.50 -4.22 22.61
C LYS A 154 -9.20 -3.64 23.15
N VAL A 155 -9.13 -2.31 23.22
CA VAL A 155 -8.12 -1.54 23.95
C VAL A 155 -8.77 -0.96 25.19
N HIS A 156 -8.15 -1.14 26.36
CA HIS A 156 -8.63 -0.62 27.63
C HIS A 156 -7.93 0.69 27.96
N ILE A 157 -8.73 1.74 28.13
CA ILE A 157 -8.26 3.05 28.60
C ILE A 157 -8.66 3.22 30.06
N LYS A 158 -7.72 3.68 30.87
CA LYS A 158 -7.95 4.10 32.25
C LYS A 158 -7.24 5.44 32.46
N ASP A 159 -7.95 6.45 32.97
CA ASP A 159 -7.39 7.77 33.26
C ASP A 159 -6.63 8.36 32.06
N ASN A 160 -7.25 8.33 30.87
CA ASN A 160 -6.67 8.74 29.58
C ASN A 160 -5.40 7.98 29.14
N THR A 161 -5.12 6.82 29.73
CA THR A 161 -3.95 5.98 29.40
C THR A 161 -4.40 4.61 28.88
N ALA A 162 -3.83 4.16 27.77
CA ALA A 162 -4.04 2.79 27.28
C ALA A 162 -3.25 1.79 28.15
N THR A 163 -3.93 0.86 28.81
CA THR A 163 -3.34 0.00 29.85
C THR A 163 -3.33 -1.48 29.51
N ALA A 164 -4.26 -1.93 28.66
CA ALA A 164 -4.38 -3.33 28.31
C ALA A 164 -5.09 -3.53 26.97
N ILE A 165 -4.99 -4.75 26.45
CA ILE A 165 -5.77 -5.23 25.31
C ILE A 165 -6.43 -6.57 25.64
N ASP A 166 -7.61 -6.80 25.09
CA ASP A 166 -8.23 -8.14 25.07
C ASP A 166 -7.88 -8.85 23.77
N VAL A 167 -7.52 -10.12 23.88
CA VAL A 167 -7.03 -10.95 22.78
C VAL A 167 -7.81 -12.26 22.77
N ALA A 168 -8.54 -12.52 21.69
CA ALA A 168 -9.18 -13.80 21.42
C ALA A 168 -8.17 -14.75 20.77
N LEU A 169 -7.98 -15.92 21.34
CA LEU A 169 -7.07 -16.95 20.85
C LEU A 169 -7.84 -17.99 20.01
N LYS A 170 -7.14 -18.68 19.12
CA LYS A 170 -7.69 -19.81 18.32
C LYS A 170 -8.39 -20.88 19.15
N SER A 171 -7.95 -21.09 20.38
CA SER A 171 -8.54 -22.06 21.30
C SER A 171 -9.96 -21.69 21.76
N GLY A 172 -10.47 -20.51 21.39
CA GLY A 172 -11.76 -19.97 21.84
C GLY A 172 -11.67 -19.20 23.16
N HIS A 173 -10.53 -19.27 23.86
CA HIS A 173 -10.29 -18.50 25.08
C HIS A 173 -9.91 -17.07 24.75
N SER A 174 -10.29 -16.14 25.64
CA SER A 174 -9.82 -14.76 25.60
C SER A 174 -8.87 -14.50 26.77
N ILE A 175 -7.82 -13.73 26.50
CA ILE A 175 -6.87 -13.26 27.51
C ILE A 175 -6.80 -11.74 27.50
N THR A 176 -6.41 -11.13 28.62
CA THR A 176 -6.10 -9.71 28.71
C THR A 176 -4.60 -9.53 28.89
N VAL A 177 -3.96 -8.77 27.99
CA VAL A 177 -2.53 -8.45 28.05
C VAL A 177 -2.36 -7.01 28.51
N ARG A 178 -1.59 -6.78 29.57
CA ARG A 178 -1.33 -5.44 30.12
C ARG A 178 -0.02 -4.87 29.59
N ALA A 179 -0.05 -3.62 29.16
CA ALA A 179 1.14 -2.87 28.74
C ALA A 179 1.73 -2.12 29.93
N LYS A 180 3.06 -2.16 30.07
CA LYS A 180 3.80 -1.36 31.07
C LYS A 180 4.14 0.04 30.57
N THR A 181 4.28 0.20 29.25
CA THR A 181 4.75 1.43 28.62
C THR A 181 3.72 1.91 27.62
N GLU A 182 3.55 1.20 26.51
CA GLU A 182 2.74 1.65 25.37
C GLU A 182 2.00 0.50 24.70
N ILE A 183 0.91 0.84 24.00
CA ILE A 183 0.21 -0.03 23.06
C ILE A 183 0.33 0.63 21.68
N ILE A 184 0.98 -0.06 20.74
CA ILE A 184 1.17 0.43 19.37
C ILE A 184 0.23 -0.34 18.45
N LEU A 185 -0.70 0.36 17.81
CA LEU A 185 -1.68 -0.26 16.91
C LEU A 185 -1.16 -0.29 15.47
N CYS A 186 -0.87 -1.50 14.98
CA CYS A 186 -0.36 -1.74 13.63
C CYS A 186 -1.31 -2.63 12.80
N ALA A 187 -2.63 -2.53 13.01
CA ALA A 187 -3.63 -3.38 12.33
C ALA A 187 -4.00 -2.92 10.90
N GLY A 188 -3.34 -1.87 10.40
CA GLY A 188 -3.59 -1.28 9.08
C GLY A 188 -4.75 -0.28 9.05
N ALA A 189 -4.88 0.43 7.93
CA ALA A 189 -5.78 1.59 7.79
C ALA A 189 -7.27 1.29 7.99
N ILE A 190 -7.68 0.01 7.88
CA ILE A 190 -9.08 -0.41 8.04
C ILE A 190 -9.36 -0.98 9.45
N ASP A 191 -8.51 -1.90 9.94
CA ASP A 191 -8.79 -2.55 11.22
C ASP A 191 -8.35 -1.73 12.43
N THR A 192 -7.35 -0.85 12.32
CA THR A 192 -6.97 0.06 13.42
C THR A 192 -8.13 0.99 13.83
N PRO A 193 -8.75 1.78 12.92
CA PRO A 193 -9.89 2.62 13.31
C PRO A 193 -11.09 1.78 13.76
N ARG A 194 -11.33 0.61 13.16
CA ARG A 194 -12.37 -0.32 13.62
C ARG A 194 -12.14 -0.74 15.08
N LEU A 195 -10.92 -1.12 15.45
CA LEU A 195 -10.58 -1.51 16.82
C LEU A 195 -10.76 -0.34 17.79
N LEU A 196 -10.34 0.87 17.40
CA LEU A 196 -10.55 2.08 18.21
C LEU A 196 -12.05 2.34 18.45
N LEU A 197 -12.86 2.31 17.39
CA LEU A 197 -14.32 2.48 17.48
C LEU A 197 -14.95 1.43 18.41
N LEU A 198 -14.61 0.14 18.24
CA LEU A 198 -15.09 -0.94 19.11
C LEU A 198 -14.60 -0.81 20.56
N SER A 199 -13.52 -0.07 20.79
CA SER A 199 -12.98 0.24 22.11
C SER A 199 -13.58 1.51 22.73
N GLY A 200 -14.54 2.16 22.06
CA GLY A 200 -15.16 3.41 22.52
C GLY A 200 -14.33 4.67 22.25
N ILE A 201 -13.35 4.60 21.34
CA ILE A 201 -12.49 5.72 20.94
C ILE A 201 -12.88 6.13 19.53
N GLY A 202 -13.58 7.26 19.38
CA GLY A 202 -14.08 7.72 18.08
C GLY A 202 -15.17 8.78 18.21
N PRO A 203 -15.90 9.11 17.12
CA PRO A 203 -16.92 10.14 17.15
C PRO A 203 -18.06 9.78 18.12
N ARG A 204 -18.26 10.57 19.17
CA ARG A 204 -19.28 10.33 20.22
C ARG A 204 -20.65 9.95 19.66
N GLN A 205 -21.19 10.78 18.76
CA GLN A 205 -22.54 10.59 18.23
C GLN A 205 -22.68 9.25 17.49
N HIS A 206 -21.65 8.85 16.73
CA HIS A 206 -21.65 7.56 16.05
C HIS A 206 -21.59 6.41 17.06
N LEU A 207 -20.68 6.46 18.03
CA LEU A 207 -20.55 5.43 19.07
C LEU A 207 -21.86 5.23 19.87
N GLU A 208 -22.49 6.33 20.29
CA GLU A 208 -23.78 6.31 21.00
C GLU A 208 -24.90 5.71 20.12
N SER A 209 -24.95 6.04 18.82
CA SER A 209 -25.97 5.50 17.90
C SER A 209 -25.93 3.98 17.72
N VAL A 210 -24.77 3.36 17.97
CA VAL A 210 -24.57 1.90 17.90
C VAL A 210 -24.36 1.25 19.28
N ASN A 211 -24.70 1.96 20.36
CA ASN A 211 -24.61 1.50 21.75
C ASN A 211 -23.20 1.07 22.20
N VAL A 212 -22.15 1.72 21.70
CA VAL A 212 -20.78 1.57 22.20
C VAL A 212 -20.50 2.66 23.25
N PRO A 213 -20.12 2.31 24.50
CA PRO A 213 -19.77 3.31 25.50
C PRO A 213 -18.63 4.22 25.05
N VAL A 214 -18.82 5.52 25.16
CA VAL A 214 -17.82 6.52 24.77
C VAL A 214 -16.73 6.59 25.85
N VAL A 215 -15.53 6.20 25.48
CA VAL A 215 -14.32 6.27 26.31
C VAL A 215 -13.54 7.55 25.99
N CYS A 216 -13.41 7.87 24.70
CA CYS A 216 -12.74 9.07 24.23
C CYS A 216 -13.43 9.57 22.95
N ASP A 217 -13.88 10.82 22.97
CA ASP A 217 -14.50 11.47 21.82
C ASP A 217 -13.41 11.97 20.87
N LEU A 218 -13.17 11.23 19.79
CA LEU A 218 -12.13 11.50 18.81
C LEU A 218 -12.72 11.43 17.39
N PRO A 219 -13.29 12.54 16.87
CA PRO A 219 -14.13 12.53 15.68
C PRO A 219 -13.40 12.15 14.38
N GLY A 220 -12.06 12.18 14.35
CA GLY A 220 -11.28 11.76 13.17
C GLY A 220 -11.17 10.24 13.00
N VAL A 221 -11.52 9.42 13.99
CA VAL A 221 -11.35 7.96 13.90
C VAL A 221 -12.38 7.37 12.92
N GLY A 222 -11.87 6.71 11.88
CA GLY A 222 -12.69 6.09 10.82
C GLY A 222 -13.00 7.01 9.65
N GLU A 223 -12.66 8.29 9.77
CA GLU A 223 -12.83 9.28 8.71
C GLU A 223 -11.58 9.40 7.83
N ASN A 224 -11.69 10.18 6.74
CA ASN A 224 -10.59 10.49 5.83
C ASN A 224 -9.91 9.28 5.19
N LEU A 225 -10.65 8.19 4.97
CA LEU A 225 -10.16 7.07 4.17
C LEU A 225 -9.88 7.56 2.74
N MET A 226 -8.61 7.46 2.36
CA MET A 226 -8.13 7.73 1.01
C MET A 226 -7.61 6.43 0.44
N ASP A 227 -7.98 6.14 -0.80
CA ASP A 227 -7.52 4.99 -1.56
C ASP A 227 -7.38 5.41 -3.03
N HIS A 228 -6.66 4.62 -3.80
CA HIS A 228 -6.42 4.89 -5.20
C HIS A 228 -7.36 4.05 -6.06
N PRO A 229 -8.37 4.65 -6.71
CA PRO A 229 -9.22 3.90 -7.62
C PRO A 229 -8.36 3.43 -8.79
N LEU A 230 -8.49 2.14 -9.08
CA LEU A 230 -7.77 1.49 -10.16
C LEU A 230 -8.78 1.05 -11.22
N THR A 231 -8.47 1.28 -12.49
CA THR A 231 -9.25 0.79 -13.64
C THR A 231 -8.40 -0.14 -14.48
N THR A 232 -8.98 -1.22 -15.00
CA THR A 232 -8.29 -2.19 -15.84
C THR A 232 -8.67 -2.02 -17.31
N MET A 233 -7.69 -1.94 -18.19
CA MET A 233 -7.87 -2.10 -19.64
C MET A 233 -7.21 -3.39 -20.06
N LEU A 234 -8.01 -4.38 -20.45
CA LEU A 234 -7.56 -5.72 -20.83
C LEU A 234 -7.33 -5.79 -22.34
N HIS A 235 -6.21 -6.38 -22.74
CA HIS A 235 -5.92 -6.70 -24.14
C HIS A 235 -5.56 -8.17 -24.30
N GLU A 236 -6.14 -8.81 -25.31
CA GLU A 236 -5.79 -10.17 -25.71
C GLU A 236 -4.56 -10.20 -26.62
N LEU A 237 -3.72 -11.20 -26.41
CA LEU A 237 -2.49 -11.44 -27.15
C LEU A 237 -2.69 -12.60 -28.12
N ASN A 238 -2.12 -12.45 -29.32
CA ASN A 238 -2.08 -13.53 -30.32
C ASN A 238 -1.23 -14.73 -29.90
N ARG A 239 -0.38 -14.56 -28.87
CA ARG A 239 0.54 -15.57 -28.32
C ARG A 239 0.57 -15.44 -26.80
N PRO A 240 0.92 -16.50 -26.05
CA PRO A 240 1.09 -16.40 -24.61
C PRO A 240 2.10 -15.33 -24.19
N ALA A 241 1.82 -14.63 -23.09
CA ALA A 241 2.74 -13.69 -22.48
C ALA A 241 4.02 -14.40 -21.99
N PRO A 242 5.19 -13.73 -22.05
CA PRO A 242 6.43 -14.27 -21.48
C PRO A 242 6.28 -14.58 -19.98
N LYS A 243 6.86 -15.71 -19.54
CA LYS A 243 6.76 -16.16 -18.15
C LYS A 243 7.86 -15.60 -17.24
N ASN A 244 8.90 -14.98 -17.80
CA ASN A 244 10.00 -14.42 -17.02
C ASN A 244 9.60 -13.06 -16.46
N THR A 245 9.25 -13.03 -15.18
CA THR A 245 8.83 -11.81 -14.47
C THR A 245 9.06 -12.02 -12.99
N VAL A 246 9.25 -10.94 -12.25
CA VAL A 246 9.29 -11.00 -10.78
C VAL A 246 7.90 -11.27 -10.23
N MET A 247 6.87 -10.61 -10.79
CA MET A 247 5.54 -10.60 -10.18
C MET A 247 4.38 -10.43 -11.16
N ASN A 248 4.64 -10.50 -12.47
CA ASN A 248 3.72 -10.20 -13.57
C ASN A 248 3.37 -8.71 -13.71
N SER A 249 4.16 -7.81 -13.13
CA SER A 249 3.88 -6.38 -13.12
C SER A 249 5.11 -5.51 -12.88
N ASP A 250 6.15 -5.71 -13.70
CA ASP A 250 7.48 -5.22 -13.35
C ASP A 250 7.81 -3.85 -13.95
N ALA A 251 6.91 -3.26 -14.73
CA ALA A 251 7.12 -1.97 -15.40
C ALA A 251 5.91 -1.04 -15.27
N CYS A 252 6.20 0.26 -15.34
CA CYS A 252 5.18 1.30 -15.28
C CYS A 252 5.59 2.56 -16.02
N PHE A 253 4.69 3.52 -16.05
CA PHE A 253 5.04 4.90 -16.33
C PHE A 253 4.30 5.87 -15.42
N PHE A 254 4.92 7.01 -15.18
CA PHE A 254 4.35 8.15 -14.49
C PHE A 254 4.08 9.26 -15.51
N LEU A 255 2.90 9.85 -15.41
CA LEU A 255 2.47 10.99 -16.21
C LEU A 255 1.86 12.06 -15.33
N ARG A 256 1.84 13.27 -15.88
CA ARG A 256 1.04 14.35 -15.34
C ARG A 256 -0.15 14.62 -16.27
N ALA A 257 -1.32 14.16 -15.86
CA ALA A 257 -2.58 14.36 -16.57
C ALA A 257 -3.17 15.76 -16.32
N LYS A 258 -3.06 16.30 -15.08
CA LYS A 258 -3.55 17.65 -14.78
C LYS A 258 -2.50 18.72 -15.08
N PRO A 259 -2.91 19.93 -15.53
CA PRO A 259 -2.00 21.05 -15.66
C PRO A 259 -1.20 21.33 -14.37
N PHE A 260 -0.04 21.97 -14.51
CA PHE A 260 0.71 22.46 -13.35
C PHE A 260 -0.18 23.35 -12.47
N ASN A 261 -0.14 23.12 -11.16
CA ASN A 261 -0.88 23.90 -10.17
C ASN A 261 -2.41 23.88 -10.34
N HIS A 262 -2.96 22.79 -10.82
CA HIS A 262 -4.40 22.62 -11.02
C HIS A 262 -5.19 22.83 -9.73
N ASP A 263 -4.68 22.32 -8.61
CA ASP A 263 -5.30 22.46 -7.27
C ASP A 263 -4.68 23.61 -6.44
N GLY A 264 -3.97 24.54 -7.08
CA GLY A 264 -3.40 25.77 -6.47
C GLY A 264 -2.11 25.58 -5.66
N ASP A 265 -1.86 24.36 -5.19
CA ASP A 265 -0.60 23.87 -4.65
C ASP A 265 -0.61 22.34 -4.83
N ASP A 266 -0.12 21.84 -5.97
CA ASP A 266 -0.02 20.39 -6.25
C ASP A 266 1.40 19.93 -6.65
N GLY A 267 2.38 20.84 -6.59
CA GLY A 267 3.77 20.59 -6.92
C GLY A 267 3.99 20.15 -8.37
N HIS A 268 5.18 19.59 -8.66
CA HIS A 268 5.55 19.10 -9.99
C HIS A 268 5.47 17.57 -10.13
N VAL A 269 5.00 16.88 -9.09
CA VAL A 269 4.96 15.40 -9.09
C VAL A 269 3.94 14.90 -10.12
N PRO A 270 4.24 13.82 -10.87
CA PRO A 270 3.24 13.10 -11.66
C PRO A 270 2.00 12.72 -10.83
N ASP A 271 0.82 12.77 -11.46
CA ASP A 271 -0.48 12.52 -10.82
C ASP A 271 -1.23 11.32 -11.41
N VAL A 272 -0.58 10.58 -12.31
CA VAL A 272 -1.03 9.30 -12.83
C VAL A 272 0.15 8.34 -12.87
N MET A 273 -0.05 7.14 -12.36
CA MET A 273 0.83 6.01 -12.56
C MET A 273 0.07 4.97 -13.37
N VAL A 274 0.64 4.48 -14.47
CA VAL A 274 0.03 3.40 -15.25
C VAL A 274 0.93 2.19 -15.19
N HIS A 275 0.34 1.08 -14.76
CA HIS A 275 1.05 -0.16 -14.51
C HIS A 275 0.72 -1.19 -15.58
N ILE A 276 1.71 -1.94 -16.09
CA ILE A 276 1.43 -3.11 -16.94
C ILE A 276 1.30 -4.35 -16.07
N PHE A 277 0.28 -5.18 -16.34
CA PHE A 277 0.14 -6.50 -15.75
C PHE A 277 0.03 -7.57 -16.84
N THR A 278 0.66 -8.73 -16.62
CA THR A 278 0.56 -9.90 -17.52
C THR A 278 -0.29 -11.01 -16.90
N VAL A 279 -1.20 -10.64 -16.00
CA VAL A 279 -2.16 -11.53 -15.34
C VAL A 279 -3.57 -10.94 -15.41
N PRO A 280 -4.62 -11.77 -15.55
CA PRO A 280 -6.00 -11.30 -15.69
C PRO A 280 -6.62 -10.79 -14.39
N PHE A 281 -6.97 -9.50 -14.35
CA PHE A 281 -7.91 -8.94 -13.36
C PHE A 281 -9.33 -8.92 -13.93
N VAL A 282 -10.04 -10.04 -13.76
CA VAL A 282 -11.28 -10.34 -14.49
C VAL A 282 -12.51 -10.53 -13.60
N ASP A 283 -12.40 -10.35 -12.29
CA ASP A 283 -13.51 -10.61 -11.36
C ASP A 283 -14.76 -9.79 -11.69
N ASP A 284 -14.58 -8.50 -12.02
CA ASP A 284 -15.69 -7.64 -12.45
C ASP A 284 -16.25 -8.01 -13.83
N PHE A 285 -15.38 -8.33 -14.80
CA PHE A 285 -15.81 -8.78 -16.13
C PHE A 285 -16.65 -10.05 -16.03
N LYS A 286 -16.18 -11.02 -15.23
CA LYS A 286 -16.86 -12.29 -14.98
C LYS A 286 -18.21 -12.05 -14.31
N ARG A 287 -18.27 -11.17 -13.30
CA ARG A 287 -19.52 -10.81 -12.61
C ARG A 287 -20.53 -10.16 -13.55
N LEU A 288 -20.07 -9.37 -14.51
CA LEU A 288 -20.91 -8.71 -15.52
C LEU A 288 -21.28 -9.63 -16.69
N GLY A 289 -20.80 -10.88 -16.71
CA GLY A 289 -21.12 -11.86 -17.75
C GLY A 289 -20.31 -11.72 -19.04
N TYR A 290 -19.20 -10.99 -19.03
CA TYR A 290 -18.28 -10.94 -20.17
C TYR A 290 -17.53 -12.26 -20.32
N GLU A 291 -17.17 -12.59 -21.56
CA GLU A 291 -16.25 -13.68 -21.87
C GLU A 291 -14.88 -13.38 -21.25
N ILE A 292 -14.27 -14.40 -20.64
CA ILE A 292 -12.97 -14.28 -19.98
C ILE A 292 -11.91 -14.88 -20.90
N PRO A 293 -10.93 -14.09 -21.35
CA PRO A 293 -9.87 -14.57 -22.21
C PRO A 293 -8.95 -15.56 -21.49
N GLU A 294 -8.17 -16.33 -22.27
CA GLU A 294 -7.16 -17.24 -21.72
C GLU A 294 -6.16 -16.48 -20.84
N PRO A 295 -5.97 -16.87 -19.56
CA PRO A 295 -5.11 -16.15 -18.62
C PRO A 295 -3.67 -15.92 -19.09
N GLU A 296 -3.13 -16.87 -19.87
CA GLU A 296 -1.76 -16.76 -20.39
C GLU A 296 -1.66 -15.83 -21.60
N ARG A 297 -2.78 -15.38 -22.19
CA ARG A 297 -2.83 -14.59 -23.43
C ARG A 297 -3.38 -13.19 -23.19
N VAL A 298 -3.14 -12.61 -22.02
CA VAL A 298 -3.56 -11.24 -21.74
C VAL A 298 -2.42 -10.38 -21.25
N PHE A 299 -2.54 -9.09 -21.50
CA PHE A 299 -1.92 -8.08 -20.67
C PHE A 299 -2.92 -6.96 -20.39
N HIS A 300 -2.66 -6.21 -19.35
CA HIS A 300 -3.46 -5.06 -18.95
C HIS A 300 -2.56 -3.87 -18.75
N PHE A 301 -3.11 -2.68 -18.97
CA PHE A 301 -2.58 -1.50 -18.31
C PHE A 301 -3.62 -0.89 -17.38
N MET A 302 -3.14 -0.50 -16.20
CA MET A 302 -3.95 -0.11 -15.07
C MET A 302 -3.57 1.30 -14.65
N PRO A 303 -4.32 2.32 -15.10
CA PRO A 303 -4.16 3.66 -14.59
C PRO A 303 -4.60 3.71 -13.13
N LEU A 304 -3.67 4.17 -12.31
CA LEU A 304 -3.82 4.52 -10.92
C LEU A 304 -3.74 6.04 -10.85
N VAL A 305 -4.78 6.66 -10.31
CA VAL A 305 -4.76 8.09 -9.98
C VAL A 305 -4.46 8.19 -8.49
N PRO A 306 -3.25 8.59 -8.07
CA PRO A 306 -2.96 8.87 -6.68
C PRO A 306 -3.88 10.02 -6.25
N ALA A 307 -4.90 9.70 -5.46
CA ALA A 307 -5.90 10.67 -5.06
C ALA A 307 -5.22 11.74 -4.20
N ARG A 308 -5.16 12.98 -4.71
CA ARG A 308 -4.90 14.18 -3.90
C ARG A 308 -6.21 14.96 -3.70
N ASN A 309 -6.37 15.45 -2.47
CA ASN A 309 -7.34 16.48 -2.06
C ASN A 309 -8.84 16.16 -2.22
N ARG A 310 -9.43 15.51 -1.20
CA ARG A 310 -10.81 15.79 -0.75
C ARG A 310 -10.92 15.75 0.77
N LEU A 311 -10.14 16.59 1.45
CA LEU A 311 -10.36 16.91 2.86
C LEU A 311 -11.06 18.26 2.96
N GLY A 312 -12.33 18.27 2.61
CA GLY A 312 -13.26 19.31 3.06
C GLY A 312 -13.92 18.78 4.32
N ALA A 313 -13.45 19.20 5.49
CA ALA A 313 -14.27 19.18 6.68
C ALA A 313 -15.49 20.06 6.37
N SER A 314 -16.65 19.46 6.17
CA SER A 314 -17.89 20.19 6.44
C SER A 314 -17.88 20.48 7.94
N THR A 315 -17.87 21.78 8.25
CA THR A 315 -18.15 22.35 9.58
C THR A 315 -19.28 21.63 10.29
#